data_AF-A0A530C326-F1
#
_entry.id   AF-A0A530C326-F1
#
_cell.length_a   1.000
_cell.length_b   1.000
_cell.length_c   1.000
_cell.angle_alpha   90.00
_cell.angle_beta   90.00
_cell.angle_gamma   90.00
#
_symmetry.space_group_name_H-M   'P 1'
#
loop_
_entity.id
_entity.type
_entity.pdbx_description
1 polymer ?
#
loop_
_entity_poly.entity_id
_entity_poly.type
_entity_poly.pdbx_seq_one_letter_code
_entity_poly.pdbx_strand_id
1 'polypeptide(L)' 'DLDIAFGLCDLGLGCPEIGNVSLSELSALRGQLGLPVERDLYFSADKPLSEYADEARRLGRIRV' A
#
# COMPACT_ATOMS: atom_id res chain seq x y z
N ASP A 1 9.21 9.58 13.87
CA ASP A 1 8.17 10.37 13.21
C ASP A 1 6.91 9.51 13.13
N LEU A 2 5.74 10.05 13.45
CA LEU A 2 4.46 9.30 13.38
C LEU A 2 3.81 9.40 12.00
N ASP A 3 4.28 10.30 11.13
CA ASP A 3 3.74 10.47 9.79
C ASP A 3 4.27 9.45 8.78
N ILE A 4 5.50 8.97 8.96
CA ILE A 4 6.13 8.04 8.02
C ILE A 4 5.88 6.60 8.44
N ALA A 5 5.23 5.84 7.56
CA ALA A 5 5.08 4.39 7.66
C ALA A 5 6.04 3.69 6.69
N PHE A 6 6.36 2.43 6.95
CA PHE A 6 7.08 1.55 6.02
C PHE A 6 6.13 0.46 5.53
N GLY A 7 6.02 0.29 4.21
CA GLY A 7 5.01 -0.58 3.63
C GLY A 7 5.27 -1.00 2.19
N LEU A 8 4.44 -1.91 1.71
CA LEU A 8 4.37 -2.36 0.33
C LEU A 8 3.36 -1.50 -0.43
N CYS A 9 3.79 -0.84 -1.49
CA CYS A 9 2.98 0.07 -2.30
C CYS A 9 2.89 -0.43 -3.73
N ASP A 10 1.73 -0.25 -4.36
CA ASP A 10 1.50 -0.60 -5.75
C ASP A 10 0.70 0.52 -6.41
N LEU A 11 1.28 1.11 -7.45
CA LEU A 11 0.68 2.20 -8.23
C LEU A 11 -0.04 1.68 -9.50
N GLY A 12 -0.19 0.36 -9.66
CA GLY A 12 -0.78 -0.25 -10.83
C GLY A 12 0.13 -0.23 -12.07
N LEU A 13 1.43 -0.01 -11.88
CA LEU A 13 2.43 0.09 -12.96
C LEU A 13 3.15 -1.24 -13.27
N GLY A 14 2.76 -2.34 -12.61
CA GLY A 14 3.40 -3.65 -12.77
C GLY A 14 4.64 -3.84 -11.89
N CYS A 15 5.02 -2.85 -11.09
CA CYS A 15 6.20 -2.87 -10.22
C CYS A 15 5.86 -2.42 -8.78
N PRO A 16 5.29 -3.31 -7.95
CA PRO A 16 5.09 -3.03 -6.53
C PRO A 16 6.42 -2.86 -5.79
N GLU A 17 6.48 -1.94 -4.83
CA GLU A 17 7.71 -1.51 -4.15
C GLU A 17 7.56 -1.49 -2.62
N ILE A 18 8.67 -1.77 -1.93
CA ILE A 18 8.78 -1.64 -0.48
C ILE A 18 9.51 -0.34 -0.17
N GLY A 19 8.94 0.50 0.69
CA GLY A 19 9.53 1.79 1.02
C GLY A 19 8.80 2.54 2.13
N ASN A 20 9.26 3.78 2.33
CA ASN A 20 8.62 4.72 3.24
C ASN A 20 7.48 5.45 2.54
N VAL A 21 6.40 5.72 3.28
CA VAL A 21 5.23 6.45 2.80
C VAL A 21 4.76 7.43 3.86
N SER A 22 4.35 8.63 3.44
CA SER A 22 3.73 9.62 4.33
C SER A 22 2.23 9.34 4.47
N LEU A 23 1.77 9.18 5.71
CA LEU A 23 0.36 9.00 6.03
C LEU A 23 -0.45 10.28 5.75
N SER A 24 0.14 11.46 5.99
CA SER A 24 -0.49 12.74 5.65
C SER A 24 -0.67 12.89 4.14
N GLU A 25 0.33 12.55 3.32
CA GLU A 25 0.19 12.53 1.87
C GLU A 25 -0.91 11.56 1.41
N LEU A 26 -0.89 10.32 1.91
CA LEU A 26 -1.94 9.33 1.60
C LEU A 26 -3.35 9.84 1.95
N SER A 27 -3.50 10.50 3.10
CA SER A 27 -4.80 11.04 3.54
C SER A 27 -5.28 12.25 2.71
N ALA A 28 -4.34 12.98 2.10
CA ALA A 28 -4.62 14.13 1.25
C ALA A 28 -4.98 13.74 -0.19
N LEU A 29 -4.59 12.54 -0.63
CA LEU A 29 -4.93 12.03 -1.97
C LEU A 29 -6.44 12.03 -2.21
N ARG A 30 -6.82 12.40 -3.43
CA ARG A 30 -8.20 12.36 -3.92
C ARG A 30 -8.24 11.60 -5.23
N GLY A 31 -9.09 10.58 -5.28
CA GLY A 31 -9.36 9.82 -6.51
C GLY A 31 -10.14 10.63 -7.53
N GLN A 32 -10.42 10.02 -8.70
CA GLN A 32 -11.12 10.68 -9.80
C GLN A 32 -12.51 11.25 -9.41
N LEU A 33 -13.18 10.64 -8.42
CA LEU A 33 -14.47 11.10 -7.90
C LEU A 33 -14.33 12.08 -6.71
N GLY A 34 -13.13 12.56 -6.41
CA GLY A 34 -12.88 13.44 -5.26
C GLY A 34 -12.96 12.73 -3.90
N LEU A 35 -13.00 11.39 -3.88
CA LEU A 35 -13.02 10.60 -2.64
C LEU A 35 -11.60 10.39 -2.09
N PRO A 36 -11.43 10.37 -0.76
CA PRO A 36 -10.14 10.08 -0.13
C PRO A 36 -9.78 8.59 -0.29
N VAL A 37 -8.53 8.25 0.05
CA VAL A 37 -8.12 6.86 0.25
C VAL A 37 -8.88 6.28 1.45
N GLU A 38 -9.41 5.06 1.29
CA GLU A 38 -10.08 4.34 2.36
C GLU A 38 -9.12 3.40 3.09
N ARG A 39 -9.31 3.26 4.41
CA ARG A 39 -8.62 2.26 5.21
C ARG A 39 -9.53 1.06 5.40
N ASP A 40 -9.06 -0.12 4.99
CA ASP A 40 -9.73 -1.38 5.33
C ASP A 40 -9.60 -1.65 6.84
N LEU A 41 -10.73 -1.70 7.54
CA LEU A 41 -10.81 -1.95 8.97
C LEU A 41 -10.79 -3.45 9.32
N TYR A 42 -11.07 -4.31 8.36
CA TYR A 42 -11.25 -5.75 8.55
C TYR A 42 -10.10 -6.55 7.95
N PHE A 43 -9.14 -5.89 7.30
CA PHE A 43 -7.90 -6.50 6.89
C PHE A 43 -7.13 -7.07 8.10
N SER A 44 -6.86 -8.37 8.05
CA SER A 44 -6.00 -9.08 9.01
C SER A 44 -4.91 -9.79 8.23
N ALA A 45 -3.65 -9.41 8.47
CA ALA A 45 -2.53 -10.04 7.80
C ALA A 45 -2.35 -11.49 8.26
N ASP A 46 -2.14 -12.40 7.31
CA ASP A 46 -1.88 -13.83 7.53
C ASP A 46 -0.41 -14.22 7.28
N LYS A 47 0.38 -13.31 6.71
CA LYS A 47 1.81 -13.48 6.43
C LYS A 47 2.61 -12.19 6.73
N PRO A 48 3.93 -12.26 6.93
CA PRO A 48 4.75 -11.07 7.10
C PRO A 48 4.80 -10.21 5.82
N LEU A 49 5.12 -8.92 5.99
CA LEU A 49 5.22 -7.96 4.88
C LEU A 49 6.16 -8.43 3.76
N SER A 50 7.26 -9.12 4.11
CA SER A 50 8.22 -9.66 3.14
C SER A 50 7.58 -10.66 2.18
N GLU A 51 6.69 -11.52 2.67
CA GLU A 51 6.02 -12.52 1.84
C GLU A 51 4.98 -11.89 0.92
N TYR A 52 4.22 -10.89 1.39
CA TYR A 52 3.38 -10.08 0.51
C TYR A 52 4.22 -9.40 -0.58
N ALA A 53 5.40 -8.88 -0.24
CA ALA A 53 6.26 -8.19 -1.20
C ALA A 53 6.80 -9.12 -2.28
N ASP A 54 7.27 -10.32 -1.90
CA ASP A 54 7.76 -11.31 -2.85
C ASP A 54 6.66 -11.83 -3.78
N GLU A 55 5.47 -12.06 -3.24
CA GLU A 55 4.31 -12.42 -4.06
C GLU A 55 3.91 -11.29 -5.01
N ALA A 56 3.90 -10.05 -4.53
CA ALA A 56 3.55 -8.88 -5.33
C ALA A 56 4.55 -8.64 -6.47
N ARG A 57 5.86 -8.78 -6.21
CA ARG A 57 6.90 -8.72 -7.25
C ARG A 57 6.70 -9.79 -8.32
N ARG A 58 6.37 -11.02 -7.91
CA ARG A 58 6.11 -12.12 -8.86
C ARG A 58 4.87 -11.89 -9.70
N LEU A 59 3.83 -11.29 -9.12
CA LEU A 59 2.55 -11.02 -9.79
C LEU A 59 2.50 -9.67 -10.51
N GLY A 60 3.46 -8.78 -10.25
CA GLY A 60 3.43 -7.39 -10.70
C GLY A 60 2.33 -6.55 -10.03
N ARG A 61 1.69 -7.05 -8.96
CA ARG A 61 0.64 -6.33 -8.22
C ARG A 61 0.44 -6.84 -6.80
N ILE A 62 -0.05 -5.99 -5.89
CA ILE A 62 -0.49 -6.44 -4.57
C ILE A 62 -1.75 -7.30 -4.69
N ARG A 63 -1.76 -8.41 -3.97
CA ARG A 63 -2.92 -9.27 -3.78
C ARG A 63 -2.98 -9.67 -2.31
N VAL A 64 -4.04 -9.25 -1.64
CA VAL A 64 -4.34 -9.53 -0.22
C VAL A 64 -5.62 -10.33 -0.09
#